data_AF-A0A2U1SWH6-F1
#
_entry.id   AF-A0A2U1SWH6-F1
#
_cell.length_a   1.000
_cell.length_b   1.000
_cell.length_c   1.000
_cell.angle_alpha   90.00
_cell.angle_beta   90.00
_cell.angle_gamma   90.00
#
_symmetry.space_group_name_H-M   'P 1'
#
loop_
_entity.id
_entity.type
_entity.pdbx_description
1 polymer ?
#
loop_
_entity_poly.entity_id
_entity_poly.type
_entity_poly.pdbx_seq_one_letter_code
_entity_poly.pdbx_strand_id
1 'polypeptide(L)'
;MTWRSPADSVAGEEQLSPPTHDGDGLSGEESVADIQIDYGAIEHSRSEIDSAVSTLRQAGSLGSDIAGLVGHSGLASQVQDFADGWDINRGRLVDELTAISDSLQAIVDAFTDLDQQMANAAGGEK
;
A
#
# COMPACT_ATOMS: atom_id res chain seq x y z
N MET A 1 -42.97 18.72 -31.50
CA MET A 1 -44.18 18.20 -30.81
C MET A 1 -45.11 17.62 -31.86
N THR A 2 -45.25 16.30 -31.95
CA THR A 2 -46.45 15.54 -31.56
C THR A 2 -46.01 14.08 -31.32
N TRP A 3 -46.43 13.52 -30.20
CA TRP A 3 -46.27 12.10 -29.85
C TRP A 3 -47.51 11.36 -30.36
N ARG A 4 -47.34 10.21 -31.02
CA ARG A 4 -48.43 9.30 -31.40
C ARG A 4 -48.18 7.92 -30.79
N SER A 5 -48.99 7.58 -29.79
CA SER A 5 -49.30 6.18 -29.47
C SER A 5 -50.23 5.60 -30.54
N PRO A 6 -50.17 4.28 -30.72
CA PRO A 6 -51.39 3.50 -30.77
C PRO A 6 -51.34 2.38 -29.73
N ALA A 7 -52.28 2.42 -28.79
CA ALA A 7 -52.83 1.19 -28.24
C ALA A 7 -53.62 0.52 -29.38
N ASP A 8 -53.28 -0.72 -29.73
CA ASP A 8 -54.19 -1.88 -29.79
C ASP A 8 -53.54 -3.03 -30.58
N SER A 9 -53.11 -4.06 -29.86
CA SER A 9 -53.23 -5.46 -30.29
C SER A 9 -52.84 -6.32 -29.10
N VAL A 10 -53.87 -6.62 -28.32
CA VAL A 10 -53.92 -7.68 -27.32
C VAL A 10 -54.42 -8.92 -28.04
N ALA A 11 -53.72 -10.05 -27.94
CA ALA A 11 -54.31 -11.40 -28.11
C ALA A 11 -53.34 -12.50 -27.64
N GLY A 12 -53.83 -13.37 -26.75
CA GLY A 12 -53.15 -14.55 -26.21
C GLY A 12 -52.88 -14.46 -24.70
N GLU A 13 -53.91 -14.33 -23.85
CA GLU A 13 -54.63 -15.44 -23.17
C GLU A 13 -53.69 -16.35 -22.36
N GLU A 14 -53.55 -16.09 -21.07
CA GLU A 14 -54.29 -16.69 -19.95
C GLU A 14 -53.71 -18.04 -19.48
N GLN A 15 -53.12 -18.05 -18.28
CA GLN A 15 -53.62 -18.89 -17.19
C GLN A 15 -52.95 -18.54 -15.85
N LEU A 16 -53.81 -18.36 -14.85
CA LEU A 16 -53.51 -18.02 -13.46
C LEU A 16 -53.51 -19.32 -12.61
N SER A 17 -52.51 -19.53 -11.74
CA SER A 17 -52.73 -20.03 -10.36
C SER A 17 -51.47 -19.88 -9.47
N PRO A 18 -51.62 -19.55 -8.16
CA PRO A 18 -50.52 -19.35 -7.18
C PRO A 18 -50.42 -20.56 -6.20
N PRO A 19 -49.75 -20.45 -5.03
CA PRO A 19 -48.36 -20.08 -4.68
C PRO A 19 -47.66 -21.20 -3.87
N THR A 20 -46.32 -21.17 -3.70
CA THR A 20 -45.65 -21.48 -2.40
C THR A 20 -44.18 -21.12 -2.42
N HIS A 21 -43.79 -20.38 -1.38
CA HIS A 21 -42.42 -20.19 -0.90
C HIS A 21 -41.90 -21.54 -0.39
N ASP A 22 -40.67 -21.92 -0.76
CA ASP A 22 -39.70 -22.69 0.03
C ASP A 22 -38.61 -23.24 -0.91
N GLY A 23 -37.38 -22.76 -0.74
CA GLY A 23 -36.26 -23.10 -1.61
C GLY A 23 -35.03 -22.27 -1.26
N ASP A 24 -34.53 -22.50 -0.06
CA ASP A 24 -33.24 -22.07 0.45
C ASP A 24 -32.13 -22.26 -0.60
N GLY A 25 -31.29 -21.23 -0.76
CA GLY A 25 -30.30 -21.17 -1.83
C GLY A 25 -29.45 -19.91 -1.72
N LEU A 26 -29.03 -19.59 -0.49
CA LEU A 26 -27.94 -18.66 -0.23
C LEU A 26 -26.67 -19.23 -0.89
N SER A 27 -26.35 -18.74 -2.07
CA SER A 27 -24.99 -18.79 -2.61
C SER A 27 -24.66 -17.43 -3.17
N GLY A 28 -24.72 -16.43 -2.28
CA GLY A 28 -23.65 -15.46 -2.26
C GLY A 28 -22.38 -16.24 -1.94
N GLU A 29 -21.77 -16.80 -2.97
CA GLU A 29 -20.38 -17.23 -2.92
C GLU A 29 -19.64 -15.93 -2.65
N GLU A 30 -19.40 -15.66 -1.37
CA GLU A 30 -18.59 -14.55 -0.93
C GLU A 30 -17.24 -14.80 -1.61
N SER A 31 -17.00 -14.09 -2.71
CA SER A 31 -15.69 -14.04 -3.34
C SER A 31 -14.76 -13.45 -2.29
N VAL A 32 -14.23 -14.31 -1.43
CA VAL A 32 -13.13 -14.00 -0.53
C VAL A 32 -12.10 -13.37 -1.45
N ALA A 33 -11.86 -12.07 -1.29
CA ALA A 33 -11.09 -11.31 -2.26
C ALA A 33 -9.75 -12.03 -2.49
N ASP A 34 -9.49 -12.45 -3.72
CA ASP A 34 -8.23 -13.07 -4.10
C ASP A 34 -7.17 -11.96 -4.14
N ILE A 35 -6.56 -11.70 -2.98
CA ILE A 35 -5.50 -10.70 -2.84
C ILE A 35 -4.18 -11.39 -3.16
N GLN A 36 -3.66 -11.10 -4.36
CA GLN A 36 -2.36 -11.58 -4.81
C GLN A 36 -1.27 -10.57 -4.41
N ILE A 37 -0.34 -10.99 -3.56
CA ILE A 37 0.81 -10.17 -3.12
C ILE A 37 2.05 -10.52 -3.93
N ASP A 38 2.63 -9.50 -4.58
CA ASP A 38 3.96 -9.63 -5.21
C ASP A 38 5.06 -9.39 -4.16
N TYR A 39 5.45 -10.48 -3.49
CA TYR A 39 6.55 -10.46 -2.52
C TYR A 39 7.87 -10.03 -3.14
N GLY A 40 8.09 -10.29 -4.44
CA GLY A 40 9.32 -9.90 -5.13
C GLY A 40 9.41 -8.39 -5.31
N ALA A 41 8.31 -7.74 -5.69
CA ALA A 41 8.23 -6.29 -5.79
C ALA A 41 8.45 -5.61 -4.43
N ILE A 42 7.85 -6.15 -3.36
CA ILE A 42 8.01 -5.61 -2.00
C ILE A 42 9.48 -5.72 -1.55
N GLU A 43 10.10 -6.89 -1.73
CA GLU A 43 11.50 -7.10 -1.34
C GLU A 43 12.46 -6.21 -2.15
N HIS A 44 12.18 -6.02 -3.44
CA HIS A 44 12.95 -5.10 -4.26
C HIS A 44 12.86 -3.66 -3.73
N SER A 45 11.65 -3.16 -3.45
CA SER A 45 11.47 -1.82 -2.88
C SER A 45 12.17 -1.65 -1.53
N ARG A 46 12.14 -2.67 -0.67
CA ARG A 46 12.87 -2.64 0.60
C ARG A 46 14.38 -2.55 0.39
N SER A 47 14.94 -3.35 -0.51
CA SER A 47 16.36 -3.30 -0.87
C SER A 47 16.78 -1.92 -1.40
N GLU A 48 15.94 -1.28 -2.22
CA GLU A 48 16.19 0.08 -2.71
C GLU A 48 16.15 1.11 -1.57
N ILE A 49 15.18 1.01 -0.66
CA ILE A 49 15.07 1.86 0.52
C ILE A 49 16.29 1.69 1.43
N ASP A 50 16.69 0.45 1.73
CA ASP A 50 17.84 0.17 2.59
C ASP A 50 19.15 0.69 1.97
N SER A 51 19.28 0.60 0.65
CA SER A 51 20.39 1.18 -0.10
C SER A 51 20.41 2.71 -0.01
N ALA A 52 19.25 3.36 -0.11
CA ALA A 52 19.11 4.81 0.06
C ALA A 52 19.43 5.24 1.50
N VAL A 53 18.89 4.54 2.50
CA VAL A 53 19.17 4.77 3.93
C VAL A 53 20.67 4.62 4.21
N SER A 54 21.31 3.59 3.69
CA SER A 54 22.75 3.37 3.84
C SER A 54 23.55 4.52 3.23
N THR A 55 23.18 4.96 2.03
CA THR A 55 23.82 6.10 1.34
C THR A 55 23.68 7.39 2.16
N LEU A 56 22.47 7.67 2.67
CA LEU A 56 22.21 8.85 3.49
C LEU A 56 22.99 8.79 4.82
N ARG A 57 23.03 7.65 5.50
CA ARG A 57 23.82 7.49 6.73
C ARG A 57 25.32 7.67 6.49
N GLN A 58 25.82 7.22 5.33
CA GLN A 58 27.22 7.38 4.93
C GLN A 58 27.57 8.80 4.49
N ALA A 59 26.60 9.59 4.03
CA ALA A 59 26.82 10.96 3.56
C ALA A 59 27.46 11.89 4.62
N GLY A 60 27.60 11.44 5.87
CA GLY A 60 28.39 12.09 6.91
C GLY A 60 27.78 13.41 7.38
N SER A 61 28.17 13.85 8.57
CA SER A 61 27.89 15.21 9.00
C SER A 61 28.72 16.18 8.16
N LEU A 62 28.08 17.20 7.61
CA LEU A 62 28.81 18.31 7.02
C LEU A 62 29.37 19.12 8.21
N GLY A 63 30.49 18.69 8.79
CA GLY A 63 30.93 19.21 10.09
C GLY A 63 31.30 20.70 10.11
N SER A 64 31.44 21.24 11.32
CA SER A 64 31.98 22.58 11.61
C SER A 64 33.38 22.81 11.02
N ASP A 65 34.08 21.74 10.65
CA ASP A 65 35.37 21.77 9.97
C ASP A 65 35.33 22.56 8.65
N ILE A 66 34.21 22.51 7.90
CA ILE A 66 34.08 23.27 6.64
C ILE A 66 33.85 24.76 6.93
N ALA A 67 33.07 25.08 7.97
CA ALA A 67 32.84 26.46 8.40
C ALA A 67 34.13 27.14 8.89
N GLY A 68 35.06 26.39 9.48
CA GLY A 68 36.38 26.88 9.87
C GLY A 68 37.30 27.28 8.71
N LEU A 69 37.05 26.75 7.50
CA LEU A 69 37.94 26.93 6.34
C LEU A 69 37.62 28.15 5.48
N VAL A 70 36.42 28.72 5.60
CA VAL A 70 35.93 29.77 4.69
C VAL A 70 36.51 31.17 4.95
N GLY A 71 37.33 31.35 5.98
CA GLY A 71 38.14 32.57 6.21
C GLY A 71 37.36 33.86 6.49
N HIS A 72 36.03 33.83 6.40
CA HIS A 72 35.13 34.96 6.62
C HIS A 72 33.98 34.54 7.56
N SER A 73 33.77 35.28 8.64
CA SER A 73 32.82 34.93 9.71
C SER A 73 31.37 34.83 9.21
N GLY A 74 30.93 35.72 8.34
CA GLY A 74 29.57 35.65 7.77
C GLY A 74 29.35 34.47 6.83
N LEU A 75 30.41 33.99 6.16
CA LEU A 75 30.33 32.81 5.31
C LEU A 75 30.40 31.54 6.15
N ALA A 76 31.24 31.53 7.19
CA ALA A 76 31.29 30.48 8.19
C ALA A 76 29.91 30.23 8.83
N SER A 77 29.19 31.29 9.20
CA SER A 77 27.83 31.18 9.75
C SER A 77 26.87 30.51 8.77
N GLN A 78 26.85 30.93 7.50
CA GLN A 78 25.95 30.30 6.51
C GLN A 78 26.31 28.85 6.20
N VAL A 79 27.60 28.52 6.16
CA VAL A 79 28.04 27.13 5.99
C VAL A 79 27.60 26.28 7.18
N GLN A 80 27.71 26.82 8.40
CA GLN A 80 27.23 26.14 9.61
C GLN A 80 25.70 25.94 9.59
N ASP A 81 24.93 26.97 9.25
CA ASP A 81 23.47 26.86 9.16
C ASP A 81 23.03 25.83 8.11
N PHE A 82 23.72 25.79 6.97
CA PHE A 82 23.48 24.79 5.93
C PHE A 82 23.82 23.37 6.42
N ALA A 83 24.99 23.21 7.06
CA ALA A 83 25.43 21.95 7.63
C ALA A 83 24.42 21.38 8.64
N ASP A 84 23.99 22.20 9.58
CA ASP A 84 23.01 21.81 10.61
C ASP A 84 21.66 21.47 9.97
N GLY A 85 21.22 22.28 8.99
CA GLY A 85 19.99 22.01 8.24
C GLY A 85 20.03 20.72 7.43
N TRP A 86 21.16 20.45 6.76
CA TRP A 86 21.42 19.21 6.04
C TRP A 86 21.35 18.00 6.98
N ASP A 87 22.05 18.07 8.13
CA ASP A 87 22.12 16.99 9.09
C ASP A 87 20.73 16.63 9.66
N ILE A 88 19.94 17.65 10.00
CA ILE A 88 18.56 17.50 10.49
C ILE A 88 17.68 16.87 9.41
N ASN A 89 17.70 17.41 8.19
CA ASN A 89 16.81 16.95 7.11
C ASN A 89 17.17 15.53 6.66
N ARG A 90 18.46 15.21 6.56
CA ARG A 90 18.95 13.86 6.28
C ARG A 90 18.51 12.88 7.36
N GLY A 91 18.59 13.25 8.63
CA GLY A 91 18.10 12.42 9.75
C GLY A 91 16.62 12.09 9.60
N ARG A 92 15.78 13.10 9.35
CA ARG A 92 14.34 12.90 9.13
C ARG A 92 14.03 12.00 7.95
N LEU A 93 14.71 12.19 6.82
CA LEU A 93 14.51 11.35 5.64
C LEU A 93 14.90 9.88 5.91
N VAL A 94 15.97 9.64 6.67
CA VAL A 94 16.36 8.29 7.10
C VAL A 94 15.27 7.66 7.97
N ASP A 95 14.69 8.41 8.90
CA ASP A 95 13.63 7.91 9.78
C ASP A 95 12.36 7.56 8.99
N GLU A 96 11.94 8.43 8.07
CA GLU A 96 10.77 8.22 7.20
C GLU A 96 10.95 7.00 6.28
N LEU A 97 12.12 6.87 5.66
CA LEU A 97 12.43 5.72 4.81
C LEU A 97 12.45 4.41 5.60
N THR A 98 13.01 4.43 6.82
CA THR A 98 13.00 3.26 7.71
C THR A 98 11.56 2.85 8.06
N ALA A 99 10.70 3.81 8.39
CA ALA A 99 9.29 3.53 8.70
C ALA A 99 8.52 2.92 7.52
N ILE A 100 8.85 3.31 6.29
CA ILE A 100 8.29 2.69 5.08
C ILE A 100 8.79 1.25 4.94
N SER A 101 10.09 0.99 5.11
CA SER A 101 10.66 -0.36 5.06
C SER A 101 10.01 -1.30 6.10
N ASP A 102 9.80 -0.80 7.32
CA ASP A 102 9.13 -1.53 8.40
C ASP A 102 7.67 -1.85 8.06
N SER A 103 6.96 -0.89 7.45
CA SER A 103 5.57 -1.08 7.02
C SER A 103 5.47 -2.15 5.92
N LEU A 104 6.41 -2.17 4.98
CA LEU A 104 6.49 -3.20 3.94
C LEU A 104 6.76 -4.59 4.54
N GLN A 105 7.66 -4.69 5.53
CA GLN A 105 7.89 -5.95 6.25
C GLN A 105 6.63 -6.43 6.98
N ALA A 106 5.93 -5.53 7.67
CA ALA A 106 4.70 -5.87 8.38
C ALA A 106 3.61 -6.44 7.44
N ILE A 107 3.52 -5.92 6.21
CA ILE A 107 2.62 -6.47 5.19
C ILE A 107 3.05 -7.89 4.82
N VAL A 108 4.34 -8.11 4.53
CA VAL A 108 4.86 -9.45 4.19
C VAL A 108 4.57 -10.47 5.30
N ASP A 109 4.79 -10.08 6.55
CA ASP A 109 4.57 -10.94 7.71
C ASP A 109 3.09 -11.32 7.84
N ALA A 110 2.18 -10.35 7.68
CA ALA A 110 0.74 -10.58 7.79
C ALA A 110 0.22 -11.55 6.73
N PHE A 111 0.67 -11.42 5.48
CA PHE A 111 0.25 -12.33 4.40
C PHE A 111 0.91 -13.71 4.52
N THR A 112 2.17 -13.78 4.95
CA THR A 112 2.84 -15.05 5.19
C THR A 112 2.16 -15.84 6.31
N ASP A 113 1.73 -15.17 7.39
CA ASP A 113 0.99 -15.79 8.48
C ASP A 113 -0.40 -16.27 8.02
N LEU A 114 -1.11 -15.46 7.23
CA LEU A 114 -2.39 -15.85 6.64
C LEU A 114 -2.25 -17.10 5.74
N ASP A 115 -1.24 -17.13 4.87
CA ASP A 115 -0.95 -18.26 3.97
C ASP A 115 -0.65 -19.54 4.77
N GLN A 116 0.10 -19.44 5.87
CA GLN A 116 0.38 -20.57 6.76
C GLN A 116 -0.88 -21.08 7.46
N GLN A 117 -1.73 -20.18 7.97
CA GLN A 117 -2.99 -20.55 8.61
C GLN A 117 -3.92 -21.30 7.63
N MET A 118 -4.01 -20.81 6.39
CA MET A 118 -4.81 -21.46 5.33
C MET A 118 -4.24 -22.83 4.93
N ALA A 119 -2.92 -22.95 4.75
CA ALA A 119 -2.27 -24.21 4.42
C ALA A 119 -2.48 -25.26 5.52
N ASN A 120 -2.41 -24.84 6.79
CA ASN A 120 -2.66 -25.72 7.94
C ASN A 120 -4.13 -26.16 8.03
N ALA A 121 -5.09 -25.26 7.75
CA ALA A 121 -6.51 -25.59 7.72
C ALA A 121 -6.83 -26.59 6.60
N ALA A 122 -6.27 -26.41 5.39
CA ALA A 122 -6.46 -27.31 4.26
C ALA A 122 -5.72 -28.65 4.40
N GLY A 123 -4.57 -28.67 5.10
CA GLY A 123 -3.79 -29.89 5.36
C GLY A 123 -4.29 -30.75 6.52
N GLY A 124 -5.22 -30.21 7.34
CA GLY A 124 -5.77 -30.86 8.53
C GLY A 124 -6.93 -31.83 8.29
N GLU A 125 -7.45 -31.92 7.05
CA GLU A 125 -8.49 -32.90 6.68
C GLU A 125 -7.88 -34.28 6.38
N LYS A 126 -7.62 -35.07 7.43
CA LYS A 126 -7.46 -36.53 7.36
C LYS A 126 -8.12 -37.23 8.55
#